data_AF-A0A3C0G640-F1
#
_entry.id   AF-A0A3C0G640-F1
#
_cell.length_a   1.000
_cell.length_b   1.000
_cell.length_c   1.000
_cell.angle_alpha   90.00
_cell.angle_beta   90.00
_cell.angle_gamma   90.00
#
_symmetry.space_group_name_H-M   'P 1'
#
loop_
_entity.id
_entity.type
_entity.pdbx_description
1 polymer ?
#
loop_
_entity_poly.entity_id
_entity_poly.type
_entity_poly.pdbx_seq_one_letter_code
_entity_poly.pdbx_strand_id
1 'polypeptide(L)'
;KPPVICLSVSSNKTYHRTGNHHPILGFEYEGNTSSLTEEYFDKMGLKVRYFMPPNSVAPLAFYFFGDLLSDYTNLELISTISTMETFQKIYRPEIYNANAVAGLCYNPSLHNQDHSLTNIAYDREERTRLGIEQGKFAEEHFIKPYKNILEQWSANFTI
;
A
#
# COMPACT_ATOMS: atom_id res chain seq x y z
N LYS A 1 -6.91 -2.07 18.07
CA LYS A 1 -5.96 -0.99 17.71
C LYS A 1 -6.35 -0.43 16.34
N PRO A 2 -6.07 0.85 16.05
CA PRO A 2 -6.19 1.38 14.69
C PRO A 2 -5.39 0.51 13.70
N PRO A 3 -5.79 0.39 12.44
CA PRO A 3 -5.10 -0.48 11.48
C PRO A 3 -3.73 0.09 11.06
N VAL A 4 -2.84 -0.78 10.60
CA VAL A 4 -1.74 -0.41 9.69
C VAL A 4 -2.10 -0.91 8.31
N ILE A 5 -2.15 0.00 7.34
CA ILE A 5 -2.37 -0.34 5.94
C ILE A 5 -1.00 -0.37 5.26
N CYS A 6 -0.66 -1.49 4.64
CA CYS A 6 0.58 -1.63 3.91
C CYS A 6 0.27 -1.69 2.42
N LEU A 7 0.95 -0.89 1.61
CA LEU A 7 0.75 -0.81 0.16
C LEU A 7 2.09 -0.79 -0.57
N SER A 8 2.01 -0.93 -1.89
CA SER A 8 3.16 -0.68 -2.73
C SER A 8 3.58 0.79 -2.69
N VAL A 9 4.88 1.05 -2.78
CA VAL A 9 5.39 2.36 -3.19
C VAL A 9 4.93 2.74 -4.61
N SER A 10 4.78 4.05 -4.84
CA SER A 10 4.49 4.63 -6.15
C SER A 10 5.73 4.64 -7.05
N SER A 11 5.57 4.24 -8.32
CA SER A 11 6.61 4.30 -9.36
C SER A 11 6.94 5.72 -9.82
N ASN A 12 6.17 6.73 -9.40
CA ASN A 12 6.35 8.12 -9.82
C ASN A 12 7.19 8.93 -8.81
N LYS A 13 7.82 8.25 -7.85
CA LYS A 13 8.60 8.86 -6.77
C LYS A 13 10.00 8.29 -6.74
N THR A 14 10.91 9.07 -6.15
CA THR A 14 12.25 8.59 -5.79
C THR A 14 12.33 8.52 -4.27
N TYR A 15 12.81 7.38 -3.78
CA TYR A 15 12.92 7.07 -2.37
C TYR A 15 14.38 7.06 -1.96
N HIS A 16 14.72 7.82 -0.92
CA HIS A 16 16.07 7.88 -0.38
C HIS A 16 16.12 7.16 0.95
N ARG A 17 17.00 6.16 1.06
CA ARG A 17 17.21 5.43 2.31
C ARG A 17 17.78 6.37 3.35
N THR A 18 17.17 6.38 4.53
CA THR A 18 17.64 7.14 5.68
C THR A 18 18.58 6.29 6.54
N GLY A 19 19.14 6.89 7.60
CA GLY A 19 19.91 6.16 8.60
C GLY A 19 19.06 5.35 9.59
N ASN A 20 17.74 5.50 9.57
CA ASN A 20 16.86 4.81 10.51
C ASN A 20 16.69 3.33 10.12
N HIS A 21 16.83 2.46 11.11
CA HIS A 21 16.68 1.02 10.96
C HIS A 21 15.84 0.45 12.11
N HIS A 22 14.73 -0.17 11.74
CA HIS A 22 13.84 -0.85 12.68
C HIS A 22 14.01 -2.37 12.54
N PRO A 23 14.04 -3.15 13.63
CA PRO A 23 14.31 -4.60 13.57
C PRO A 23 13.28 -5.39 12.74
N ILE A 24 12.01 -4.97 12.74
CA ILE A 24 10.93 -5.60 11.97
C ILE A 24 10.73 -4.96 10.58
N LEU A 25 10.54 -3.64 10.52
CA LEU A 25 10.31 -2.91 9.27
C LEU A 25 11.56 -2.75 8.40
N GLY A 26 12.77 -2.92 8.93
CA GLY A 26 14.03 -2.77 8.21
C GLY A 26 14.44 -1.30 8.02
N PHE A 27 15.03 -0.97 6.87
CA PHE A 27 15.53 0.38 6.60
C PHE A 27 14.42 1.32 6.15
N GLU A 28 14.40 2.51 6.72
CA GLU A 28 13.47 3.55 6.31
C GLU A 28 13.91 4.24 5.03
N TYR A 29 12.92 4.64 4.23
CA TYR A 29 13.07 5.45 3.04
C TYR A 29 12.18 6.69 3.13
N GLU A 30 12.65 7.80 2.56
CA GLU A 30 11.90 9.05 2.44
C GLU A 30 11.58 9.32 0.96
N GLY A 31 10.31 9.58 0.65
CA GLY A 31 9.85 9.92 -0.69
C GLY A 31 10.03 11.41 -0.99
N ASN A 32 10.44 11.74 -2.21
CA ASN A 32 10.72 13.13 -2.62
C ASN A 32 9.50 14.03 -2.86
N THR A 33 8.31 13.47 -3.09
CA THR A 33 7.07 14.20 -3.42
C THR A 33 5.87 13.61 -2.68
N SER A 34 4.72 14.28 -2.65
CA SER A 34 3.47 13.65 -2.20
C SER A 34 2.82 12.87 -3.35
N SER A 35 2.02 11.85 -3.05
CA SER A 35 1.16 11.16 -4.02
C SER A 35 -0.33 11.32 -3.70
N LEU A 36 -1.19 11.13 -4.71
CA LEU A 36 -2.65 11.17 -4.51
C LEU A 36 -3.13 10.14 -3.48
N THR A 37 -2.46 8.99 -3.38
CA THR A 37 -2.75 7.98 -2.36
C THR A 37 -2.41 8.49 -0.96
N GLU A 38 -1.31 9.23 -0.83
CA GLU A 38 -0.93 9.85 0.45
C GLU A 38 -1.92 10.92 0.87
N GLU A 39 -2.29 11.82 -0.03
CA GLU A 39 -3.32 12.83 0.23
C GLU A 39 -4.67 12.21 0.58
N TYR A 40 -5.03 11.10 -0.06
CA TYR A 40 -6.26 10.38 0.26
C TYR A 40 -6.27 9.81 1.67
N PHE A 41 -5.20 9.14 2.09
CA PHE A 41 -5.08 8.59 3.44
C PHE A 41 -4.86 9.67 4.50
N ASP A 42 -4.22 10.77 4.16
CA ASP A 42 -4.06 11.93 5.05
C ASP A 42 -5.41 12.57 5.38
N LYS A 43 -6.34 12.68 4.41
CA LYS A 43 -7.73 13.09 4.67
C LYS A 43 -8.48 12.18 5.63
N MET A 44 -8.04 10.93 5.78
CA MET A 44 -8.56 9.98 6.76
C MET A 44 -7.81 10.02 8.11
N GLY A 45 -6.82 10.90 8.25
CA GLY A 45 -5.99 11.06 9.44
C GLY A 45 -4.80 10.10 9.54
N LEU A 46 -4.44 9.39 8.46
CA LEU A 46 -3.30 8.48 8.45
C LEU A 46 -2.04 9.17 7.96
N LYS A 47 -0.93 8.89 8.64
CA LYS A 47 0.42 9.26 8.21
C LYS A 47 1.02 8.14 7.38
N VAL A 48 2.00 8.45 6.53
CA VAL A 48 2.76 7.46 5.75
C VAL A 48 4.22 7.43 6.18
N ARG A 49 4.82 6.22 6.21
CA ARG A 49 6.27 6.01 6.24
C ARG A 49 6.64 4.85 5.33
N TYR A 50 7.85 4.86 4.81
CA TYR A 50 8.31 3.81 3.89
C TYR A 50 9.44 3.03 4.51
N PHE A 51 9.30 1.72 4.49
CA PHE A 51 10.30 0.83 5.06
C PHE A 51 10.50 -0.36 4.14
N MET A 52 11.75 -0.81 3.99
CA MET A 52 12.09 -2.04 3.31
C MET A 52 12.36 -3.14 4.35
N PRO A 53 11.41 -4.07 4.57
CA PRO A 53 11.58 -5.16 5.51
C PRO A 53 12.82 -6.01 5.20
N PRO A 54 13.42 -6.66 6.21
CA PRO A 54 14.49 -7.62 5.98
C PRO A 54 14.07 -8.68 4.94
N ASN A 55 14.98 -8.98 4.01
CA ASN A 55 14.79 -9.93 2.90
C ASN A 55 13.77 -9.52 1.82
N SER A 56 13.16 -8.34 1.92
CA SER A 56 12.47 -7.71 0.79
C SER A 56 13.47 -6.99 -0.12
N VAL A 57 13.07 -6.77 -1.37
CA VAL A 57 13.92 -6.10 -2.39
C VAL A 57 13.55 -4.65 -2.63
N ALA A 58 12.41 -4.18 -2.10
CA ALA A 58 11.92 -2.82 -2.27
C ALA A 58 11.14 -2.34 -1.03
N PRO A 59 11.10 -1.03 -0.76
CA PRO A 59 10.30 -0.46 0.33
C PRO A 59 8.80 -0.62 0.09
N LEU A 60 8.05 -0.77 1.19
CA LEU A 60 6.59 -0.72 1.26
C LEU A 60 6.14 0.58 1.92
N ALA A 61 4.94 1.04 1.56
CA ALA A 61 4.31 2.20 2.19
C ALA A 61 3.40 1.75 3.34
N PHE A 62 3.67 2.23 4.55
CA PHE A 62 2.90 1.96 5.75
C PHE A 62 2.08 3.19 6.12
N TYR A 63 0.76 3.07 6.06
CA TYR A 63 -0.18 4.08 6.50
C TYR A 63 -0.72 3.71 7.87
N PHE A 64 -0.67 4.64 8.82
CA PHE A 64 -0.96 4.37 10.22
C PHE A 64 -1.49 5.60 10.96
N PHE A 65 -2.11 5.35 12.11
CA PHE A 65 -2.44 6.40 13.09
C PHE A 65 -1.35 6.45 14.18
N GLY A 66 -1.16 7.62 14.79
CA GLY A 66 -0.21 7.77 15.91
C GLY A 66 1.26 7.68 15.47
N ASP A 67 2.00 6.74 16.06
CA ASP A 67 3.40 6.42 15.80
C ASP A 67 3.60 4.93 15.43
N LEU A 68 3.97 4.68 14.18
CA LEU A 68 4.21 3.34 13.63
C LEU A 68 5.20 2.50 14.45
N LEU A 69 6.22 3.11 15.04
CA LEU A 69 7.33 2.37 15.65
C LEU A 69 7.07 1.97 17.09
N SER A 70 6.15 2.64 17.77
CA SER A 70 5.90 2.46 19.21
C SER A 70 4.48 1.95 19.50
N ASP A 71 3.49 2.32 18.68
CA ASP A 71 2.09 1.97 18.94
C ASP A 71 1.70 0.56 18.47
N TYR A 72 2.53 -0.08 17.64
CA TYR A 72 2.27 -1.37 17.02
C TYR A 72 3.24 -2.44 17.51
N THR A 73 2.72 -3.63 17.81
CA THR A 73 3.55 -4.75 18.24
C THR A 73 4.30 -5.37 17.06
N ASN A 74 5.41 -6.03 17.36
CA ASN A 74 6.17 -6.76 16.35
C ASN A 74 5.31 -7.77 15.59
N LEU A 75 4.39 -8.48 16.25
CA LEU A 75 3.53 -9.45 15.59
C LEU A 75 2.57 -8.77 14.59
N GLU A 76 1.96 -7.64 14.97
CA GLU A 76 1.10 -6.87 14.07
C GLU A 76 1.86 -6.45 12.80
N LEU A 77 3.08 -5.92 12.96
CA LEU A 77 3.93 -5.50 11.85
C LEU A 77 4.35 -6.69 10.97
N ILE A 78 4.78 -7.80 11.58
CA ILE A 78 5.17 -9.02 10.85
C ILE A 78 3.98 -9.57 10.05
N SER A 79 2.79 -9.65 10.63
CA SER A 79 1.59 -10.12 9.93
C SER A 79 1.27 -9.24 8.73
N THR A 80 1.29 -7.92 8.91
CA THR A 80 1.04 -6.96 7.82
C THR A 80 2.08 -7.08 6.70
N ILE A 81 3.37 -7.19 7.03
CA ILE A 81 4.45 -7.40 6.05
C ILE A 81 4.27 -8.72 5.31
N SER A 82 4.02 -9.82 6.03
CA SER A 82 3.95 -11.16 5.43
C SER A 82 2.84 -11.26 4.38
N THR A 83 1.67 -10.67 4.66
CA THR A 83 0.57 -10.63 3.69
C THR A 83 0.93 -9.77 2.47
N MET A 84 1.48 -8.57 2.69
CA MET A 84 1.74 -7.63 1.60
C MET A 84 2.92 -8.07 0.73
N GLU A 85 4.00 -8.60 1.32
CA GLU A 85 5.17 -9.04 0.57
C GLU A 85 4.81 -10.15 -0.44
N THR A 86 4.09 -11.19 0.01
CA THR A 86 3.64 -12.27 -0.89
C THR A 86 2.71 -11.74 -1.96
N PHE A 87 1.73 -10.91 -1.59
CA PHE A 87 0.80 -10.33 -2.56
C PHE A 87 1.52 -9.49 -3.61
N GLN A 88 2.48 -8.66 -3.20
CA GLN A 88 3.19 -7.78 -4.12
C GLN A 88 4.18 -8.52 -5.04
N LYS A 89 4.80 -9.62 -4.60
CA LYS A 89 5.59 -10.48 -5.50
C LYS A 89 4.75 -11.04 -6.65
N ILE A 90 3.46 -11.28 -6.42
CA ILE A 90 2.52 -11.75 -7.44
C ILE A 90 1.95 -10.58 -8.26
N TYR A 91 1.61 -9.47 -7.61
CA TYR A 91 0.87 -8.35 -8.22
C TYR A 91 1.76 -7.31 -8.93
N ARG A 92 2.99 -7.11 -8.44
CA ARG A 92 3.99 -6.15 -8.93
C ARG A 92 5.40 -6.76 -8.86
N PRO A 93 5.64 -7.90 -9.53
CA PRO A 93 6.94 -8.56 -9.51
C PRO A 93 8.08 -7.65 -10.00
N GLU A 94 7.80 -6.69 -10.87
CA GLU A 94 8.77 -5.72 -11.41
C GLU A 94 9.46 -4.90 -10.30
N ILE A 95 8.76 -4.71 -9.18
CA ILE A 95 9.22 -3.97 -8.00
C ILE A 95 9.62 -4.93 -6.88
N TYR A 96 8.77 -5.91 -6.53
CA TYR A 96 8.92 -6.71 -5.29
C TYR A 96 9.48 -8.11 -5.49
N ASN A 97 9.63 -8.53 -6.74
CA ASN A 97 10.36 -9.74 -7.11
C ASN A 97 11.48 -9.42 -8.11
N ALA A 98 11.98 -8.19 -8.06
CA ALA A 98 13.16 -7.74 -8.80
C ALA A 98 14.40 -8.50 -8.32
N ASN A 99 15.34 -8.76 -9.24
CA ASN A 99 16.58 -9.47 -8.89
C ASN A 99 17.63 -8.54 -8.24
N ALA A 100 17.36 -7.23 -8.22
CA ALA A 100 18.16 -6.22 -7.55
C ALA A 100 17.43 -5.62 -6.34
N VAL A 101 18.17 -5.43 -5.24
CA VAL A 101 17.66 -4.79 -4.02
C VAL A 101 17.73 -3.27 -4.15
N ALA A 102 16.73 -2.57 -3.62
CA ALA A 102 16.70 -1.12 -3.54
C ALA A 102 17.95 -0.56 -2.83
N GLY A 103 18.67 0.31 -3.54
CA GLY A 103 19.87 0.98 -3.03
C GLY A 103 19.57 2.15 -2.09
N LEU A 104 20.56 3.03 -1.92
CA LEU A 104 20.41 4.28 -1.16
C LEU A 104 19.42 5.26 -1.81
N CYS A 105 19.34 5.24 -3.13
CA CYS A 105 18.35 5.95 -3.91
C CYS A 105 17.62 4.93 -4.77
N TYR A 106 16.30 4.91 -4.71
CA TYR A 106 15.47 3.91 -5.35
C TYR A 106 14.34 4.57 -6.14
N ASN A 107 14.27 4.24 -7.42
CA ASN A 107 13.19 4.64 -8.32
C ASN A 107 12.48 3.37 -8.82
N PRO A 108 11.32 3.00 -8.25
CA PRO A 108 10.59 1.81 -8.65
C PRO A 108 10.05 1.97 -10.07
N SER A 109 10.15 0.91 -10.88
CA SER A 109 9.68 0.92 -12.26
C SER A 109 8.80 -0.29 -12.55
N LEU A 110 7.62 -0.03 -13.12
CA LEU A 110 6.71 -1.06 -13.64
C LEU A 110 7.17 -1.64 -14.98
N HIS A 111 8.29 -1.16 -15.52
CA HIS A 111 8.90 -1.63 -16.76
C HIS A 111 10.25 -2.30 -16.51
N ASN A 112 10.63 -2.54 -15.25
CA ASN A 112 11.83 -3.28 -14.92
C ASN A 112 11.73 -4.72 -15.46
N GLN A 113 12.59 -5.08 -16.40
CA GLN A 113 12.63 -6.43 -16.98
C GLN A 113 13.44 -7.42 -16.14
N ASP A 114 14.28 -6.92 -15.23
CA ASP A 114 15.10 -7.75 -14.35
C ASP A 114 14.32 -8.12 -13.08
N HIS A 115 13.35 -9.01 -13.26
CA HIS A 115 12.54 -9.59 -12.19
C HIS A 115 12.20 -11.04 -12.47
N SER A 116 11.83 -11.76 -11.43
CA SER A 116 11.35 -13.13 -11.53
C SER A 116 9.82 -13.16 -11.44
N LEU A 117 9.18 -14.07 -12.19
CA LEU A 117 7.75 -14.34 -12.03
C LEU A 117 7.53 -15.48 -11.03
N THR A 118 6.41 -15.45 -10.34
CA THR A 118 5.96 -16.58 -9.51
C THR A 118 5.17 -17.57 -10.37
N ASN A 119 5.00 -18.80 -9.90
CA ASN A 119 4.10 -19.78 -10.53
C ASN A 119 2.61 -19.49 -10.24
N ILE A 120 2.30 -18.37 -9.58
CA ILE A 120 0.94 -17.93 -9.27
C ILE A 120 0.59 -16.79 -10.22
N ALA A 121 -0.46 -16.97 -11.01
CA ALA A 121 -0.99 -15.92 -11.87
C ALA A 121 -2.05 -15.10 -11.14
N TYR A 122 -1.96 -13.77 -11.24
CA TYR A 122 -3.02 -12.87 -10.79
C TYR A 122 -3.94 -12.52 -11.95
N ASP A 123 -5.15 -13.07 -11.95
CA ASP A 123 -6.13 -12.83 -13.00
C ASP A 123 -6.67 -11.39 -12.92
N ARG A 124 -6.12 -10.53 -13.78
CA ARG A 124 -6.50 -9.11 -13.84
C ARG A 124 -7.84 -8.91 -14.54
N GLU A 125 -8.22 -9.79 -15.46
CA GLU A 125 -9.48 -9.73 -16.18
C GLU A 125 -10.62 -10.07 -15.24
N GLU A 126 -10.50 -11.19 -14.53
CA GLU A 126 -11.47 -11.58 -13.50
C GLU A 126 -11.58 -10.52 -12.42
N ARG A 127 -10.46 -10.01 -11.88
CA ARG A 127 -10.50 -8.93 -10.88
C ARG A 127 -11.27 -7.71 -11.39
N THR A 128 -11.10 -7.35 -12.66
CA THR A 128 -11.79 -6.19 -13.25
C THR A 128 -13.29 -6.47 -13.39
N ARG A 129 -13.65 -7.65 -13.88
CA ARG A 129 -15.04 -8.10 -13.99
C ARG A 129 -15.74 -8.10 -12.63
N LEU A 130 -15.14 -8.73 -11.62
CA LEU A 130 -15.68 -8.79 -10.27
C LEU A 130 -15.79 -7.40 -9.63
N GLY A 131 -14.84 -6.49 -9.88
CA GLY A 131 -14.94 -5.10 -9.41
C GLY A 131 -16.14 -4.36 -10.00
N ILE A 132 -16.45 -4.59 -11.28
CA ILE A 132 -17.64 -4.01 -11.94
C ILE A 132 -18.93 -4.62 -11.37
N GLU A 133 -18.97 -5.95 -11.19
CA GLU A 133 -20.12 -6.65 -10.61
C GLU A 133 -20.40 -6.17 -9.17
N GLN A 134 -19.36 -6.04 -8.33
CA GLN A 134 -19.46 -5.47 -6.99
C GLN A 134 -19.96 -4.03 -7.01
N GLY A 135 -19.47 -3.20 -7.94
CA GLY A 135 -19.93 -1.84 -8.12
C GLY A 135 -21.42 -1.75 -8.45
N LYS A 136 -21.90 -2.58 -9.39
CA LYS A 136 -23.33 -2.66 -9.75
C LYS A 136 -24.18 -3.17 -8.59
N PHE A 137 -23.72 -4.20 -7.88
CA PHE A 137 -24.40 -4.74 -6.71
C PHE A 137 -24.54 -3.67 -5.61
N ALA A 138 -23.46 -2.95 -5.30
CA ALA A 138 -23.50 -1.85 -4.34
C ALA A 138 -24.41 -0.71 -4.82
N GLU A 139 -24.39 -0.38 -6.12
CA GLU A 139 -25.28 0.62 -6.68
C GLU A 139 -26.76 0.24 -6.50
N GLU A 140 -27.14 -0.99 -6.83
CA GLU A 140 -28.51 -1.48 -6.80
C GLU A 140 -29.05 -1.66 -5.38
N HIS A 141 -28.25 -2.25 -4.49
CA HIS A 141 -28.73 -2.68 -3.17
C HIS A 141 -28.38 -1.72 -2.03
N PHE A 142 -27.44 -0.79 -2.24
CA PHE A 142 -27.01 0.15 -1.21
C PHE A 142 -27.16 1.61 -1.65
N ILE A 143 -26.59 2.01 -2.79
CA ILE A 143 -26.61 3.42 -3.18
C ILE A 143 -28.01 3.87 -3.59
N LYS A 144 -28.69 3.18 -4.51
CA LYS A 144 -30.02 3.58 -5.01
C LYS A 144 -31.10 3.57 -3.90
N PRO A 145 -31.23 2.51 -3.07
CA PRO A 145 -32.29 2.47 -2.05
C PRO A 145 -32.11 3.53 -0.96
N TYR A 146 -30.86 3.88 -0.64
CA TYR A 146 -30.54 4.81 0.45
C TYR A 146 -30.00 6.16 -0.04
N LYS A 147 -30.11 6.48 -1.33
CA LYS A 147 -29.50 7.65 -1.96
C LYS A 147 -29.77 8.94 -1.19
N ASN A 148 -31.03 9.23 -0.88
CA ASN A 148 -31.42 10.46 -0.17
C ASN A 148 -30.79 10.53 1.23
N ILE A 149 -30.71 9.40 1.93
CA ILE A 149 -30.10 9.33 3.28
C ILE A 149 -28.58 9.55 3.17
N LEU A 150 -27.93 8.92 2.19
CA LEU A 150 -26.49 9.07 1.95
C LEU A 150 -26.14 10.50 1.55
N GLU A 151 -26.97 11.17 0.74
CA GLU A 151 -26.79 12.58 0.35
C GLU A 151 -26.97 13.53 1.54
N GLN A 152 -28.00 13.32 2.36
CA GLN A 152 -28.18 14.11 3.59
C GLN A 152 -27.03 13.90 4.57
N TRP A 153 -26.58 12.66 4.74
CA TRP A 153 -25.46 12.34 5.61
C TRP A 153 -24.17 12.99 5.11
N SER A 154 -23.85 12.89 3.82
CA SER A 154 -22.60 13.45 3.27
C SER A 154 -22.59 14.98 3.30
N ALA A 155 -23.74 15.64 3.12
CA ALA A 155 -23.86 17.09 3.24
C ALA A 155 -23.60 17.61 4.66
N ASN A 156 -23.84 16.80 5.68
CA ASN A 156 -23.64 17.14 7.09
C ASN A 156 -22.29 16.65 7.65
N PHE A 157 -21.54 15.84 6.89
CA PHE A 157 -20.27 15.32 7.33
C PHE A 157 -19.19 16.41 7.25
N THR A 158 -18.55 16.70 8.37
CA THR A 158 -17.42 17.62 8.46
C THR A 158 -16.19 16.83 8.93
N ILE A 159 -15.05 17.03 8.26
CA ILE A 159 -13.74 16.49 8.64
C ILE A 159 -13.09 17.42 9.66
#